data_AF-A0AA41MS19-F1
#
_entry.id   AF-A0AA41MS19-F1
#
_cell.length_a   1.000
_cell.length_b   1.000
_cell.length_c   1.000
_cell.angle_alpha   90.00
_cell.angle_beta   90.00
_cell.angle_gamma   90.00
#
_symmetry.space_group_name_H-M   'P 1'
#
loop_
_entity.id
_entity.type
_entity.pdbx_description
1 polymer ?
#
loop_
_entity_poly.entity_id
_entity_poly.type
_entity_poly.pdbx_seq_one_letter_code
_entity_poly.pdbx_strand_id
1 'polypeptide(L)'
;MDLGECLKVHDLAFRADYEIASKEQDFFFQLDAMDHLQSFIANYDRRTEVTKKRLAETQEEISAEVTAKAEYVHELNEAIDKLLAKVEHLGTEGNVEESQKLMDEVEKAREKKREAEEVYCNSMTVSSFQQQKF
;
A
#
# COMPACT_ATOMS: atom_id res chain seq x y z
N MET A 1 -9.16 19.95 -15.01
CA MET A 1 -9.79 18.70 -15.47
C MET A 1 -10.16 18.91 -16.92
N ASP A 2 -9.59 18.10 -17.80
CA ASP A 2 -9.82 18.17 -19.24
C ASP A 2 -10.66 16.96 -19.65
N LEU A 3 -11.76 17.22 -20.36
CA LEU A 3 -12.68 16.19 -20.88
C LEU A 3 -12.13 15.54 -22.17
N GLY A 4 -10.94 15.97 -22.60
CA GLY A 4 -10.33 15.59 -23.86
C GLY A 4 -10.95 16.35 -25.02
N GLU A 5 -10.46 16.06 -26.23
CA GLU A 5 -10.97 16.69 -27.45
C GLU A 5 -12.37 16.17 -27.74
N CYS A 6 -13.34 17.08 -27.79
CA CYS A 6 -14.69 16.71 -28.20
C CYS A 6 -14.71 16.38 -29.70
N LEU A 7 -15.31 15.25 -30.04
CA LEU A 7 -15.51 14.82 -31.43
C LEU A 7 -16.57 15.64 -32.18
N LYS A 8 -17.29 16.53 -31.49
CA LYS A 8 -18.35 17.39 -32.03
C LYS A 8 -17.83 18.80 -32.27
N VAL A 9 -18.43 19.48 -33.24
CA VAL A 9 -18.13 20.87 -33.56
C VAL A 9 -18.86 21.79 -32.57
N HIS A 10 -18.10 22.54 -31.78
CA HIS A 10 -18.63 23.54 -30.86
C HIS A 10 -18.45 24.94 -31.46
N ASP A 11 -19.26 25.27 -32.47
CA ASP A 11 -19.32 26.63 -33.04
C ASP A 11 -20.37 27.47 -32.30
N LEU A 12 -20.03 28.73 -32.02
CA LEU A 12 -20.94 29.70 -31.42
C LEU A 12 -22.13 30.04 -32.33
N ALA A 13 -21.99 29.88 -33.65
CA ALA A 13 -23.09 30.07 -34.59
C ALA A 13 -24.25 29.10 -34.33
N PHE A 14 -23.94 27.83 -34.04
CA PHE A 14 -24.95 26.79 -33.76
C PHE A 14 -25.69 26.99 -32.44
N ARG A 15 -25.17 27.83 -31.53
CA ARG A 15 -25.84 28.13 -30.26
C ARG A 15 -27.12 28.93 -30.48
N ALA A 16 -27.11 29.91 -31.38
CA ALA A 16 -28.30 30.69 -31.70
C ALA A 16 -29.39 29.80 -32.30
N ASP A 17 -29.01 28.90 -33.22
CA ASP A 17 -29.91 27.94 -33.83
C ASP A 17 -30.47 26.94 -32.81
N TYR A 18 -29.64 26.45 -31.88
CA TYR A 18 -30.06 25.60 -30.76
C TYR A 18 -31.10 26.29 -29.86
N GLU A 19 -30.87 27.55 -29.48
CA GLU A 19 -31.76 28.31 -28.60
C GLU A 19 -33.13 28.59 -29.24
N ILE A 20 -33.19 28.67 -30.58
CA ILE A 20 -34.44 28.79 -31.34
C ILE A 20 -35.12 27.42 -31.43
N ALA A 21 -34.39 26.38 -31.87
CA ALA A 21 -34.91 25.03 -32.03
C ALA A 21 -35.46 24.46 -30.71
N SER A 22 -34.77 24.70 -29.59
CA SER A 22 -35.19 24.25 -28.26
C SER A 22 -36.47 24.92 -27.75
N LYS A 23 -36.92 26.02 -28.36
CA LYS A 23 -38.21 26.68 -28.03
C LYS A 23 -39.35 26.14 -28.87
N GLU A 24 -39.08 25.75 -30.12
CA GLU A 24 -40.09 25.32 -31.07
C GLU A 24 -40.45 23.84 -30.91
N GLN A 25 -39.49 22.97 -30.59
CA GLN A 25 -39.72 21.53 -30.40
C GLN A 25 -38.74 20.92 -29.38
N ASP A 26 -39.18 19.81 -28.78
CA ASP A 26 -38.33 19.01 -27.89
C ASP A 26 -37.54 17.98 -28.71
N PHE A 27 -36.29 18.34 -29.04
CA PHE A 27 -35.38 17.51 -29.83
C PHE A 27 -34.49 16.62 -28.97
N PHE A 28 -34.78 16.47 -27.68
CA PHE A 28 -34.06 15.56 -26.77
C PHE A 28 -32.55 15.83 -26.65
N PHE A 29 -32.08 17.04 -26.96
CA PHE A 29 -30.67 17.43 -26.79
C PHE A 29 -30.15 17.19 -25.37
N GLN A 30 -31.03 17.34 -24.38
CA GLN A 30 -30.73 17.08 -22.98
C GLN A 30 -30.55 15.59 -22.68
N LEU A 31 -31.25 14.70 -23.39
CA LEU A 31 -31.07 13.25 -23.23
C LEU A 31 -29.71 12.80 -23.80
N ASP A 32 -29.32 13.31 -24.97
CA ASP A 32 -27.99 13.02 -25.56
C ASP A 32 -26.86 13.55 -24.67
N ALA A 33 -27.00 14.78 -24.15
CA ALA A 33 -26.06 15.33 -23.19
C ALA A 33 -25.99 14.51 -21.89
N MET A 34 -27.13 14.02 -21.40
CA MET A 34 -27.19 13.19 -20.19
C MET A 34 -26.53 11.83 -20.41
N ASP A 35 -26.76 11.17 -21.53
CA ASP A 35 -26.13 9.88 -21.89
C ASP A 35 -24.60 10.01 -21.98
N HIS A 36 -24.13 11.11 -22.58
CA HIS A 36 -22.71 11.44 -22.65
C HIS A 36 -22.11 11.63 -21.25
N LEU A 37 -22.76 12.42 -20.38
CA LEU A 37 -22.32 12.64 -18.99
C LEU A 37 -22.35 11.36 -18.15
N GLN A 38 -23.37 10.51 -18.32
CA GLN A 38 -23.46 9.22 -17.62
C GLN A 38 -22.31 8.29 -18.03
N SER A 39 -21.99 8.23 -19.32
CA SER A 39 -20.84 7.47 -19.83
C SER A 39 -19.52 7.94 -19.22
N PHE A 40 -19.35 9.26 -19.03
CA PHE A 40 -18.19 9.80 -18.33
C PHE A 40 -18.15 9.39 -16.87
N ILE A 41 -19.23 9.59 -16.12
CA ILE A 41 -19.31 9.23 -14.70
C ILE A 41 -18.94 7.76 -14.54
N ALA A 42 -19.51 6.86 -15.36
CA ALA A 42 -19.18 5.45 -15.33
C ALA A 42 -17.69 5.16 -15.63
N ASN A 43 -17.07 5.89 -16.55
CA ASN A 43 -15.64 5.77 -16.82
C ASN A 43 -14.79 6.22 -15.62
N TYR A 44 -15.14 7.34 -15.00
CA TYR A 44 -14.45 7.87 -13.83
C TYR A 44 -14.62 6.99 -12.61
N ASP A 45 -15.81 6.48 -12.36
CA ASP A 45 -16.06 5.52 -11.29
C ASP A 45 -15.22 4.27 -11.53
N ARG A 46 -15.19 3.73 -12.75
CA ARG A 46 -14.33 2.59 -13.10
C ARG A 46 -12.85 2.89 -12.84
N ARG A 47 -12.34 4.05 -13.28
CA ARG A 47 -10.93 4.43 -13.06
C ARG A 47 -10.61 4.62 -11.58
N THR A 48 -11.54 5.19 -10.83
CA THR A 48 -11.45 5.39 -9.39
C THR A 48 -11.40 4.04 -8.67
N GLU A 49 -12.30 3.12 -9.01
CA GLU A 49 -12.32 1.77 -8.44
C GLU A 49 -11.06 0.98 -8.77
N VAL A 50 -10.54 1.06 -10.01
CA VAL A 50 -9.26 0.43 -10.36
C VAL A 50 -8.11 1.01 -9.53
N THR A 51 -8.08 2.33 -9.35
CA THR A 51 -7.03 2.99 -8.56
C THR A 51 -7.12 2.61 -7.09
N LYS A 52 -8.33 2.55 -6.52
CA LYS A 52 -8.59 2.07 -5.16
C LYS A 52 -8.18 0.61 -4.98
N LYS A 53 -8.54 -0.27 -5.92
CA LYS A 53 -8.18 -1.69 -5.88
C LYS A 53 -6.67 -1.87 -5.89
N ARG A 54 -5.97 -1.21 -6.80
CA ARG A 54 -4.50 -1.24 -6.87
C ARG A 54 -3.86 -0.70 -5.58
N LEU A 55 -4.44 0.35 -5.00
CA LEU A 55 -3.97 0.90 -3.73
C LEU A 55 -4.16 -0.09 -2.58
N ALA A 56 -5.33 -0.74 -2.49
CA ALA A 56 -5.61 -1.77 -1.50
C ALA A 56 -4.66 -2.95 -1.64
N GLU A 57 -4.41 -3.43 -2.87
CA GLU A 57 -3.44 -4.50 -3.15
C GLU A 57 -2.02 -4.10 -2.71
N THR A 58 -1.58 -2.87 -3.02
CA THR A 58 -0.26 -2.36 -2.59
C THR A 58 -0.18 -2.27 -1.06
N GLN A 59 -1.26 -1.84 -0.39
CA GLN A 59 -1.30 -1.74 1.07
C GLN A 59 -1.29 -3.11 1.75
N GLU A 60 -1.97 -4.10 1.17
CA GLU A 60 -1.97 -5.48 1.65
C GLU A 60 -0.58 -6.11 1.53
N GLU A 61 0.09 -5.93 0.39
CA GLU A 61 1.48 -6.38 0.19
C GLU A 61 2.44 -5.75 1.20
N ILE A 62 2.36 -4.43 1.41
CA ILE A 62 3.19 -3.73 2.40
C ILE A 62 2.89 -4.24 3.81
N SER A 63 1.61 -4.44 4.15
CA SER A 63 1.23 -4.94 5.47
C SER A 63 1.75 -6.36 5.70
N ALA A 64 1.67 -7.23 4.70
CA ALA A 64 2.20 -8.59 4.78
C ALA A 64 3.73 -8.60 4.96
N GLU A 65 4.45 -7.74 4.22
CA GLU A 65 5.90 -7.61 4.34
C GLU A 65 6.32 -7.13 5.74
N VAL A 66 5.64 -6.12 6.28
CA VAL A 66 5.91 -5.59 7.62
C VAL A 66 5.61 -6.64 8.70
N THR A 67 4.50 -7.38 8.58
CA THR A 67 4.17 -8.47 9.52
C THR A 67 5.22 -9.58 9.49
N ALA A 68 5.64 -10.03 8.30
CA ALA A 68 6.66 -11.08 8.18
C ALA A 68 8.02 -10.65 8.79
N LYS A 69 8.40 -9.37 8.64
CA LYS A 69 9.60 -8.82 9.28
C LYS A 69 9.47 -8.76 10.81
N ALA A 70 8.29 -8.42 11.33
CA ALA A 70 8.02 -8.44 12.78
C ALA A 70 8.11 -9.87 13.34
N GLU A 71 7.54 -10.85 12.64
CA GLU A 71 7.61 -12.27 12.99
C GLU A 71 9.06 -12.75 13.03
N TYR A 72 9.89 -12.40 12.04
CA TYR A 72 11.31 -12.77 12.02
C TYR A 72 12.08 -12.20 13.22
N VAL A 73 11.82 -10.93 13.60
CA VAL A 73 12.39 -10.34 14.83
C VAL A 73 11.93 -11.11 16.07
N HIS A 74 10.67 -11.55 16.11
CA HIS A 74 10.15 -12.34 17.22
C HIS A 74 10.81 -13.71 17.32
N GLU A 75 10.97 -14.43 16.20
CA GLU A 75 11.67 -15.71 16.15
C GLU A 75 13.13 -15.62 16.62
N LEU A 76 13.84 -14.55 16.22
CA LEU A 76 15.20 -14.31 16.68
C LEU A 76 15.26 -14.05 18.20
N ASN A 77 14.28 -13.33 18.75
CA ASN A 77 14.16 -13.17 20.20
C ASN A 77 13.96 -14.50 20.92
N GLU A 78 13.03 -15.33 20.45
CA GLU A 78 12.82 -16.65 21.05
C GLU A 78 14.08 -17.55 20.96
N ALA A 79 14.80 -17.48 19.85
CA ALA A 79 16.03 -18.24 19.67
C ALA A 79 17.12 -17.79 20.66
N ILE A 80 17.26 -16.47 20.87
CA ILE A 80 18.16 -15.91 21.87
C ILE A 80 17.78 -16.39 23.27
N ASP A 81 16.50 -16.34 23.63
CA ASP A 81 16.02 -16.77 24.96
C ASP A 81 16.28 -18.27 25.20
N LYS A 82 16.05 -19.12 24.19
CA LYS A 82 16.36 -20.55 24.25
C LYS A 82 17.86 -20.82 24.40
N LEU A 83 18.71 -20.06 23.71
CA LEU A 83 20.17 -20.18 23.82
C LEU A 83 20.67 -19.69 25.19
N LEU A 84 20.15 -18.58 25.69
CA LEU A 84 20.47 -18.05 27.02
C LEU A 84 20.11 -19.05 28.12
N ALA A 85 18.93 -19.67 28.06
CA ALA A 85 18.54 -20.70 29.02
C ALA A 85 19.51 -21.90 29.02
N LYS A 86 20.03 -22.30 27.84
CA LYS A 86 21.04 -23.36 27.74
C LYS A 86 22.39 -22.94 28.31
N VAL A 87 22.81 -21.69 28.08
CA VAL A 87 24.04 -21.14 28.67
C VAL A 87 23.95 -21.18 30.20
N GLU A 88 22.83 -20.70 30.76
CA GLU A 88 22.61 -20.69 32.21
C GLU A 88 22.69 -22.10 32.78
N HIS A 89 22.05 -23.08 32.14
CA HIS A 89 22.11 -24.48 32.56
C HIS A 89 23.53 -25.04 32.58
N LEU A 90 24.27 -24.91 31.47
CA LEU A 90 25.65 -25.41 31.36
C LEU A 90 26.61 -24.70 32.31
N GLY A 91 26.36 -23.41 32.60
CA GLY A 91 27.07 -22.65 33.62
C GLY A 91 26.87 -23.23 35.02
N THR A 92 25.65 -23.65 35.37
CA THR A 92 25.37 -24.30 36.67
C THR A 92 26.00 -25.69 36.79
N GLU A 93 26.15 -26.41 35.68
CA GLU A 93 26.81 -27.73 35.63
C GLU A 93 28.35 -27.63 35.66
N GLY A 94 28.90 -26.41 35.64
CA GLY A 94 30.35 -26.16 35.65
C GLY A 94 31.02 -26.40 34.29
N ASN A 95 30.25 -26.53 33.21
CA ASN A 95 30.74 -26.79 31.86
C ASN A 95 31.08 -25.47 31.14
N VAL A 96 32.08 -24.76 31.70
CA VAL A 96 32.41 -23.36 31.35
C VAL A 96 32.78 -23.20 29.87
N GLU A 97 33.58 -24.12 29.31
CA GLU A 97 34.07 -24.01 27.93
C GLU A 97 32.95 -24.12 26.88
N GLU A 98 31.93 -24.94 27.16
CA GLU A 98 30.76 -25.10 26.29
C GLU A 98 29.76 -23.94 26.46
N SER A 99 29.60 -23.43 27.68
CA SER A 99 28.79 -22.23 27.95
C SER A 99 29.36 -20.99 27.25
N GLN A 100 30.69 -20.87 27.16
CA GLN A 100 31.37 -19.76 26.48
C GLN A 100 31.07 -19.77 24.97
N LYS A 101 31.12 -20.96 24.34
CA LYS A 101 30.80 -21.10 22.91
C LYS A 101 29.35 -20.75 22.59
N LEU A 102 28.42 -21.15 23.44
CA LEU A 102 27.00 -20.79 23.29
C LEU A 102 26.76 -19.29 23.52
N MET A 103 27.53 -18.64 24.39
CA MET A 103 27.47 -17.18 24.54
C MET A 103 27.93 -16.44 23.27
N ASP A 104 28.96 -16.94 22.58
CA ASP A 104 29.37 -16.38 21.29
C ASP A 104 28.26 -16.54 20.22
N GLU A 105 27.50 -17.64 20.27
CA GLU A 105 26.33 -17.84 19.41
C GLU A 105 25.17 -16.90 19.76
N VAL A 106 24.93 -16.65 21.05
CA VAL A 106 23.96 -15.65 21.52
C VAL A 106 24.32 -14.25 21.03
N GLU A 107 25.60 -13.87 21.08
CA GLU A 107 26.06 -12.56 20.61
C GLU A 107 25.85 -12.40 19.10
N LYS A 108 26.16 -13.44 18.31
CA LYS A 108 25.87 -13.47 16.86
C LYS A 108 24.37 -13.38 16.58
N ALA A 109 23.53 -14.04 17.37
CA ALA A 109 22.08 -13.96 17.23
C ALA A 109 21.54 -12.58 17.60
N ARG A 110 22.13 -11.91 18.61
CA ARG A 110 21.80 -10.54 19.00
C ARG A 110 22.16 -9.52 17.91
N GLU A 111 23.29 -9.69 17.24
CA GLU A 111 23.66 -8.81 16.12
C GLU A 111 22.67 -8.96 14.96
N LYS A 112 22.32 -10.20 14.59
CA LYS A 112 21.30 -10.47 13.57
C LYS A 112 19.93 -9.90 13.94
N LYS A 113 19.55 -9.98 15.21
CA LYS A 113 18.31 -9.36 15.72
C LYS A 113 18.34 -7.86 15.52
N ARG A 114 19.46 -7.20 15.84
CA ARG A 114 19.61 -5.75 15.68
C ARG A 114 19.47 -5.33 14.23
N GLU A 115 20.11 -6.04 13.31
CA GLU A 115 19.97 -5.82 11.87
C GLU A 115 18.52 -6.00 11.41
N ALA A 116 17.85 -7.06 11.88
CA ALA A 116 16.45 -7.33 11.56
C ALA A 116 15.50 -6.24 12.09
N GLU A 117 15.74 -5.74 13.30
CA GLU A 117 14.99 -4.63 13.91
C GLU A 117 15.17 -3.31 13.14
N GLU A 118 16.38 -3.04 12.66
CA GLU A 118 16.67 -1.88 11.82
C GLU A 118 15.91 -1.96 10.49
N VAL A 119 15.96 -3.13 9.83
CA VAL A 119 15.21 -3.37 8.58
C VAL A 119 13.69 -3.26 8.81
N TYR A 120 13.19 -3.77 9.93
CA TYR A 120 11.78 -3.66 10.32
C TYR A 120 11.38 -2.18 10.53
N CYS A 121 12.14 -1.42 11.33
CA CYS A 121 11.86 0.01 11.57
C CYS A 121 11.93 0.84 10.28
N ASN A 122 12.90 0.56 9.42
CA ASN A 122 13.02 1.22 8.11
C ASN A 122 11.82 0.88 7.21
N SER A 123 11.31 -0.35 7.23
CA SER A 123 10.12 -0.72 6.46
C SER A 123 8.83 -0.07 6.99
N MET A 124 8.68 0.07 8.31
CA MET A 124 7.54 0.76 8.93
C MET A 124 7.49 2.25 8.57
N THR A 125 8.65 2.93 8.62
CA THR A 125 8.72 4.36 8.29
C THR A 125 8.40 4.60 6.82
N VAL A 126 8.98 3.82 5.90
CA VAL A 126 8.68 3.93 4.47
C VAL A 126 7.21 3.65 4.17
N SER A 127 6.62 2.62 4.80
CA SER A 127 5.20 2.30 4.69
C SER A 127 4.31 3.47 5.13
N SER A 128 4.61 4.08 6.28
CA SER A 128 3.86 5.25 6.78
C SER A 128 3.92 6.45 5.82
N PHE A 129 5.07 6.70 5.18
CA PHE A 129 5.23 7.75 4.18
C PHE A 129 4.52 7.43 2.86
N GLN A 130 4.42 6.16 2.47
CA GLN A 130 3.64 5.74 1.31
C GLN A 130 2.14 5.92 1.52
N GLN A 131 1.65 5.70 2.75
CA GLN A 131 0.24 5.89 3.11
C GLN A 131 -0.16 7.38 3.18
N GLN A 132 0.76 8.29 3.54
CA GLN A 132 0.46 9.72 3.68
C GLN A 132 0.53 10.54 2.37
N LYS A 133 1.04 9.98 1.27
CA LYS A 133 1.21 10.71 -0.01
C LYS A 133 -0.08 10.85 -0.83
N PHE A 134 -1.25 10.68 -0.20
CA PHE A 134 -2.56 10.84 -0.84
C PHE A 134 -3.49 11.67 0.04
#